data_AF-A0A2T6A0Q8-F1
#
_entry.id   AF-A0A2T6A0Q8-F1
#
_cell.length_a   1.000
_cell.length_b   1.000
_cell.length_c   1.000
_cell.angle_alpha   90.00
_cell.angle_beta   90.00
_cell.angle_gamma   90.00
#
_symmetry.space_group_name_H-M   'P 1'
#
loop_
_entity.id
_entity.type
_entity.pdbx_description
1 polymer ?
#
loop_
_entity_poly.entity_id
_entity_poly.type
_entity_poly.pdbx_seq_one_letter_code
_entity_poly.pdbx_strand_id
1 'polypeptide(L)'
;MKTIVSAIALSAGLATAAFAQDAGTEEATTLTEGEVAQVMTHEPSLDVESLTDEEVLIIKQAVASGDDTELRETLEQIAADD
;
A
#
# COMPACT_ATOMS: atom_id res chain seq x y z
N MET A 1 31.27 -41.71 -11.53
CA MET A 1 31.38 -40.25 -11.37
C MET A 1 30.13 -39.63 -11.97
N LYS A 2 29.48 -38.71 -11.22
CA LYS A 2 28.52 -37.68 -11.68
C LYS A 2 27.15 -38.15 -12.20
N THR A 3 26.01 -37.58 -11.84
CA THR A 3 25.55 -36.71 -10.74
C THR A 3 24.04 -36.88 -10.73
N ILE A 4 23.42 -37.02 -9.56
CA ILE A 4 21.96 -37.01 -9.39
C ILE A 4 21.50 -35.57 -9.68
N VAL A 5 20.81 -35.34 -10.80
CA VAL A 5 20.13 -34.06 -11.04
C VAL A 5 18.73 -34.20 -10.44
N SER A 6 18.60 -33.74 -9.20
CA SER A 6 17.33 -33.53 -8.52
C SER A 6 16.59 -32.40 -9.24
N ALA A 7 15.49 -32.73 -9.92
CA ALA A 7 14.58 -31.75 -10.47
C ALA A 7 13.70 -31.20 -9.33
N ILE A 8 14.14 -30.13 -8.68
CA ILE A 8 13.27 -29.32 -7.84
C ILE A 8 12.43 -28.47 -8.79
N ALA A 9 11.24 -28.97 -9.12
CA ALA A 9 10.19 -28.16 -9.72
C ALA A 9 9.75 -27.14 -8.66
N LEU A 10 10.38 -25.96 -8.67
CA LEU A 10 9.94 -24.80 -7.90
C LEU A 10 8.59 -24.37 -8.46
N SER A 11 7.53 -24.92 -7.87
CA SER A 11 6.16 -24.47 -8.10
C SER A 11 6.04 -23.12 -7.42
N ALA A 12 6.46 -22.06 -8.11
CA ALA A 12 6.20 -20.70 -7.67
C ALA A 12 4.68 -20.55 -7.58
N GLY A 13 4.21 -20.44 -6.34
CA GLY A 13 2.82 -20.23 -6.02
C GLY A 13 2.31 -19.01 -6.74
N LEU A 14 1.40 -19.23 -7.68
CA LEU A 14 0.57 -18.14 -8.19
C LEU A 14 -0.45 -17.86 -7.07
N ALA A 15 -0.04 -16.98 -6.16
CA ALA A 15 -0.93 -16.43 -5.15
C ALA A 15 -2.14 -15.85 -5.89
N THR A 16 -3.31 -16.42 -5.63
CA THR A 16 -4.58 -15.92 -6.13
C THR A 16 -4.81 -14.57 -5.46
N ALA A 17 -4.53 -13.47 -6.15
CA ALA A 17 -5.11 -12.18 -5.81
C ALA A 17 -6.42 -12.11 -6.60
N ALA A 18 -7.45 -12.76 -6.06
CA ALA A 18 -8.82 -12.45 -6.42
C ALA A 18 -9.08 -11.06 -5.84
N PHE A 19 -8.73 -10.02 -6.61
CA PHE A 19 -9.24 -8.68 -6.36
C PHE A 19 -10.76 -8.77 -6.56
N ALA A 20 -11.46 -8.91 -5.44
CA ALA A 20 -12.87 -8.63 -5.37
C ALA A 20 -13.02 -7.19 -5.86
N GLN A 21 -13.47 -7.06 -7.10
CA GLN A 21 -13.93 -5.81 -7.66
C GLN A 21 -15.19 -5.45 -6.88
N ASP A 22 -14.99 -4.80 -5.73
CA ASP A 22 -16.05 -4.22 -4.94
C ASP A 22 -16.76 -3.18 -5.81
N ALA A 23 -18.04 -3.44 -6.02
CA ALA A 23 -18.93 -2.64 -6.83
C ALA A 23 -19.44 -1.50 -5.96
N GLY A 24 -18.70 -0.39 -5.93
CA GLY A 24 -19.12 0.84 -5.26
C GLY A 24 -18.58 2.03 -6.03
N THR A 25 -19.41 2.60 -6.91
CA THR A 25 -19.17 3.95 -7.45
C THR A 25 -19.53 4.96 -6.37
N GLU A 26 -18.72 5.03 -5.33
CA GLU A 26 -18.53 6.22 -4.52
C GLU A 26 -17.16 6.74 -4.95
N GLU A 27 -17.03 8.03 -5.24
CA GLU A 27 -15.72 8.62 -5.54
C GLU A 27 -14.82 8.35 -4.33
N ALA A 28 -13.99 7.31 -4.40
CA ALA A 28 -13.26 6.80 -3.27
C ALA A 28 -12.24 7.85 -2.80
N THR A 29 -12.65 8.66 -1.84
CA THR A 29 -11.79 9.43 -0.95
C THR A 29 -11.07 8.54 0.04
N THR A 30 -11.09 7.22 -0.15
CA THR A 30 -10.32 6.25 0.61
C THR A 30 -9.01 5.89 -0.12
N LEU A 31 -8.03 5.45 0.66
CA LEU A 31 -6.78 4.89 0.17
C LEU A 31 -7.02 3.47 -0.36
N THR A 32 -6.41 3.15 -1.49
CA THR A 32 -6.36 1.77 -2.01
C THR A 32 -5.47 0.90 -1.12
N GLU A 33 -5.63 -0.42 -1.17
CA GLU A 33 -4.78 -1.35 -0.40
C GLU A 33 -3.28 -1.14 -0.65
N GLY A 34 -2.90 -0.76 -1.88
CA GLY A 34 -1.51 -0.47 -2.23
C GLY A 34 -0.99 0.82 -1.60
N GLU A 35 -1.83 1.86 -1.52
CA GLU A 35 -1.48 3.13 -0.86
C GLU A 35 -1.41 2.93 0.66
N VAL A 36 -2.37 2.21 1.26
CA VAL A 36 -2.34 1.86 2.68
C VAL A 36 -1.09 1.07 3.04
N ALA A 37 -0.66 0.12 2.19
CA ALA A 37 0.57 -0.63 2.42
C ALA A 37 1.82 0.26 2.44
N GLN A 38 1.88 1.28 1.57
CA GLN A 38 2.97 2.25 1.58
C GLN A 38 2.92 3.13 2.84
N VAL A 39 1.75 3.63 3.19
CA VAL A 39 1.53 4.40 4.43
C VAL A 39 1.99 3.60 5.64
N MET A 40 1.52 2.37 5.80
CA MET A 40 1.88 1.48 6.92
C MET A 40 3.37 1.09 6.94
N THR A 41 4.06 1.17 5.80
CA THR A 41 5.51 0.94 5.74
C THR A 41 6.29 2.10 6.34
N HIS A 42 5.81 3.33 6.15
CA HIS A 42 6.47 4.54 6.67
C HIS A 42 5.96 4.90 8.07
N GLU A 43 4.65 4.90 8.27
CA GLU A 43 3.99 5.29 9.50
C GLU A 43 2.89 4.27 9.90
N PRO A 44 3.27 3.12 10.49
CA PRO A 44 2.33 2.08 10.92
C PRO A 44 1.44 2.50 12.10
N SER A 45 1.78 3.60 12.76
CA SER A 45 1.00 4.22 13.84
C SER A 45 -0.24 4.93 13.33
N LEU A 46 -0.23 5.35 12.06
CA LEU A 46 -1.23 6.26 11.52
C LEU A 46 -2.57 5.55 11.38
N ASP A 47 -3.60 6.10 12.00
CA ASP A 47 -4.93 5.56 11.88
C ASP A 47 -5.59 6.02 10.58
N VAL A 48 -5.38 5.24 9.52
CA VAL A 48 -5.92 5.51 8.18
C VAL A 48 -7.45 5.54 8.13
N GLU A 49 -8.14 4.97 9.12
CA GLU A 49 -9.60 5.00 9.21
C GLU A 49 -10.13 6.30 9.82
N SER A 50 -9.29 7.00 10.58
CA SER A 50 -9.63 8.30 11.19
C SER A 50 -9.25 9.50 10.32
N LEU A 51 -8.52 9.26 9.23
CA LEU A 51 -8.13 10.31 8.29
C LEU A 51 -9.33 10.97 7.63
N THR A 52 -9.25 12.29 7.48
CA THR A 52 -10.19 13.08 6.70
C THR A 52 -10.00 12.87 5.20
N ASP A 53 -11.04 13.16 4.40
CA ASP A 53 -10.99 13.09 2.94
C ASP A 53 -9.85 13.95 2.35
N GLU A 54 -9.52 15.07 3.00
CA GLU A 54 -8.44 15.97 2.58
C GLU A 54 -7.07 15.34 2.82
N GLU A 55 -6.83 14.76 3.99
CA GLU A 55 -5.58 14.06 4.32
C GLU A 55 -5.35 12.85 3.42
N VAL A 56 -6.39 12.08 3.15
CA VAL A 56 -6.31 10.97 2.20
C VAL A 56 -5.91 11.48 0.81
N LEU A 57 -6.48 12.60 0.36
CA LEU A 57 -6.16 13.16 -0.96
C LEU A 57 -4.70 13.66 -1.02
N ILE A 58 -4.18 14.24 0.06
CA ILE A 58 -2.77 14.64 0.17
C ILE A 58 -1.86 13.40 0.13
N ILE A 59 -2.18 12.34 0.88
CA ILE A 59 -1.42 11.08 0.84
C ILE A 59 -1.43 10.49 -0.56
N LYS A 60 -2.58 10.47 -1.25
CA LYS A 60 -2.68 9.97 -2.63
C LYS A 60 -1.81 10.78 -3.60
N GLN A 61 -1.75 12.10 -3.43
CA GLN A 61 -0.85 12.95 -4.23
C GLN A 61 0.62 12.64 -3.93
N ALA A 62 0.99 12.45 -2.67
CA ALA A 62 2.36 12.12 -2.27
C ALA A 62 2.78 10.72 -2.77
N VAL A 63 1.88 9.73 -2.71
CA VAL A 63 2.11 8.41 -3.31
C VAL A 63 2.22 8.51 -4.84
N ALA A 64 1.37 9.32 -5.48
CA ALA A 64 1.40 9.50 -6.94
C ALA A 64 2.65 10.27 -7.43
N SER A 65 3.23 11.13 -6.60
CA SER A 65 4.53 11.79 -6.83
C SER A 65 5.66 10.75 -6.97
N GLY A 66 5.57 9.64 -6.24
CA GLY A 66 6.58 8.58 -6.22
C GLY A 66 7.85 8.99 -5.48
N ASP A 67 7.81 10.08 -4.71
CA ASP A 67 8.87 10.50 -3.81
C ASP A 67 8.59 9.99 -2.39
N ASP A 68 9.29 8.93 -2.01
CA ASP A 68 9.16 8.32 -0.67
C ASP A 68 9.51 9.31 0.46
N THR A 69 10.35 10.32 0.20
CA THR A 69 10.70 11.34 1.19
C THR A 69 9.53 12.28 1.41
N GLU A 70 8.93 12.75 0.32
CA GLU A 70 7.72 13.59 0.35
C GLU A 70 6.55 12.87 1.01
N LEU A 71 6.35 11.59 0.68
CA LEU A 71 5.34 10.74 1.31
C LEU A 71 5.56 10.65 2.82
N ARG A 72 6.77 10.34 3.26
CA ARG A 72 7.07 10.24 4.69
C ARG A 72 6.87 11.57 5.42
N GLU A 73 7.35 12.68 4.87
CA GLU A 73 7.18 14.01 5.48
C GLU A 73 5.70 14.43 5.56
N THR A 74 4.90 14.03 4.57
CA THR A 74 3.45 14.22 4.54
C THR A 74 2.78 13.42 5.65
N LEU A 75 3.12 12.13 5.78
CA LEU A 75 2.56 11.26 6.81
C LEU A 75 2.95 11.71 8.23
N GLU A 76 4.19 12.14 8.42
CA GLU A 76 4.67 12.71 9.69
C GLU A 76 3.93 14.00 10.06
N GLN A 77 3.58 14.85 9.07
CA GLN A 77 2.78 16.05 9.30
C GLN A 77 1.34 15.73 9.71
N ILE A 78 0.69 14.80 9.00
CA ILE A 78 -0.68 14.37 9.30
C ILE A 78 -0.74 13.75 10.70
N ALA A 79 0.20 12.85 11.03
CA ALA A 79 0.28 12.21 12.34
C ALA A 79 0.57 13.19 13.50
N ALA A 80 1.10 14.38 13.21
CA ALA A 80 1.42 15.39 14.21
C ALA A 80 0.28 16.41 14.43
N ASP A 81 -0.71 16.49 13.54
CA ASP A 81 -1.86 17.39 13.65
C ASP A 81 -3.05 16.75 14.41
N ASP A 82 -3.08 15.41 14.52
CA ASP A 82 -4.05 14.60 15.30
C ASP A 82 -3.73 14.51 16.81
#